data_AF-Q9N5P7-F1
#
_entry.id   AF-Q9N5P7-F1
#
_cell.length_a   1.000
_cell.length_b   1.000
_cell.length_c   1.000
_cell.angle_alpha   90.00
_cell.angle_beta   90.00
_cell.angle_gamma   90.00
#
_symmetry.space_group_name_H-M   'P 1'
#
loop_
_entity.id
_entity.type
_entity.pdbx_description
1 polymer ?
#
loop_
_entity_poly.entity_id
_entity_poly.type
_entity_poly.pdbx_seq_one_letter_code
_entity_poly.pdbx_strand_id
1 'polypeptide(L)'
;MTEIPIKDVTYEDFCLMLGTIYPRTIFPNDETSEKLLEMADRFLIPAVTNIVEQQLLYNSQMQNEKLIRLADQYQMKMLLNKSTWKVDSLEKVKELIKTLEYEKL
;
A
#
# COMPACT_ATOMS: atom_id res chain seq x y z
N MET A 1 15.60 -31.44 11.21
CA MET A 1 15.56 -30.17 10.46
C MET A 1 15.43 -29.06 11.48
N THR A 2 16.30 -28.07 11.46
CA THR A 2 16.15 -26.90 12.35
C THR A 2 15.15 -25.96 11.72
N GLU A 3 14.03 -25.70 12.39
CA GLU A 3 13.05 -24.72 11.94
C GLU A 3 13.56 -23.30 12.23
N ILE A 4 13.32 -22.40 11.28
CA ILE A 4 13.62 -20.98 11.43
C ILE A 4 12.28 -20.24 11.56
N PRO A 5 11.90 -19.76 12.76
CA PRO A 5 10.62 -19.10 12.95
C PRO A 5 10.63 -17.71 12.30
N ILE A 6 9.60 -17.42 11.51
CA ILE A 6 9.31 -16.05 11.04
C ILE A 6 8.38 -15.42 12.08
N LYS A 7 8.94 -14.52 12.89
CA LYS A 7 8.18 -13.86 13.96
C LYS A 7 7.28 -12.76 13.42
N ASP A 8 6.30 -12.30 14.21
CA ASP A 8 5.51 -11.09 13.93
C ASP A 8 4.78 -11.10 12.57
N VAL A 9 4.42 -12.28 12.08
CA VAL A 9 3.56 -12.46 10.90
C VAL A 9 2.66 -13.66 11.15
N THR A 10 1.38 -13.53 10.83
CA THR A 10 0.46 -14.66 10.91
C THR A 10 0.68 -15.59 9.71
N TYR A 11 0.27 -16.85 9.85
CA TYR A 11 0.32 -17.79 8.74
C TYR A 11 -0.51 -17.28 7.56
N GLU A 12 -1.69 -16.73 7.85
CA GLU A 12 -2.64 -16.19 6.88
C GLU A 12 -2.06 -15.01 6.11
N ASP A 13 -1.44 -14.04 6.81
CA ASP A 13 -0.80 -12.88 6.18
C ASP A 13 0.37 -13.31 5.29
N PHE A 14 1.20 -14.24 5.76
CA PHE A 14 2.33 -14.74 4.98
C PHE A 14 1.86 -15.49 3.72
N CYS A 15 0.83 -16.32 3.85
CA CYS A 15 0.18 -16.98 2.71
C CYS A 15 -0.45 -15.98 1.73
N LEU A 16 -1.04 -14.90 2.23
CA LEU A 16 -1.60 -13.84 1.39
C LEU A 16 -0.50 -13.13 0.58
N MET A 17 0.63 -12.79 1.23
CA MET A 17 1.79 -12.19 0.56
C MET A 17 2.36 -13.10 -0.52
N LEU A 18 2.59 -14.38 -0.20
CA LEU A 18 3.08 -15.35 -1.17
C LEU A 18 2.06 -15.55 -2.29
N GLY A 19 0.78 -15.73 -1.95
CA GLY A 19 -0.33 -15.88 -2.89
C GLY A 19 -0.47 -14.70 -3.86
N THR A 20 -0.04 -13.50 -3.47
CA THR A 20 -0.03 -12.33 -4.36
C THR A 20 0.90 -12.55 -5.56
N ILE A 21 1.98 -13.32 -5.40
CA ILE A 21 3.00 -13.54 -6.44
C ILE A 21 3.09 -15.00 -6.95
N TYR A 22 2.67 -15.99 -6.16
CA TYR A 22 2.81 -17.42 -6.47
C TYR A 22 1.92 -18.31 -5.56
N PRO A 23 1.40 -19.47 -6.02
CA PRO A 23 1.38 -19.95 -7.41
C PRO A 23 0.24 -19.37 -8.24
N ARG A 24 -0.81 -18.91 -7.59
CA ARG A 24 -1.97 -18.26 -8.21
C ARG A 24 -2.14 -16.91 -7.55
N THR A 25 -2.07 -15.85 -8.35
CA THR A 25 -2.25 -14.47 -7.90
C THR A 25 -3.57 -14.29 -7.17
N ILE A 26 -3.47 -14.06 -5.87
CA ILE A 26 -4.53 -13.49 -5.04
C ILE A 26 -4.44 -11.98 -5.22
N PHE A 27 -5.46 -11.38 -5.82
CA PHE A 27 -5.46 -9.94 -6.04
C PHE A 27 -5.67 -9.21 -4.71
N PRO A 28 -4.83 -8.20 -4.40
CA PRO A 28 -5.05 -7.33 -3.27
C PRO A 28 -6.38 -6.59 -3.39
N ASN A 29 -6.86 -6.03 -2.29
CA ASN A 29 -7.98 -5.11 -2.21
C ASN A 29 -7.66 -4.03 -1.18
N ASP A 30 -8.57 -3.08 -0.98
CA ASP A 30 -8.32 -1.97 -0.05
C ASP A 30 -8.08 -2.45 1.40
N GLU A 31 -8.71 -3.55 1.82
CA GLU A 31 -8.57 -4.11 3.18
C GLU A 31 -7.22 -4.81 3.40
N THR A 32 -6.65 -5.40 2.35
CA THR A 32 -5.41 -6.19 2.42
C THR A 32 -4.17 -5.42 2.01
N SER A 33 -4.33 -4.31 1.26
CA SER A 33 -3.21 -3.57 0.66
C SER A 33 -2.20 -3.10 1.69
N GLU A 34 -2.62 -2.51 2.81
CA GLU A 34 -1.69 -2.01 3.83
C GLU A 34 -0.86 -3.12 4.46
N LYS A 35 -1.49 -4.25 4.80
CA LYS A 35 -0.78 -5.38 5.39
C LYS A 35 0.20 -6.00 4.42
N LEU A 36 -0.18 -6.10 3.14
CA LEU A 36 0.70 -6.54 2.07
C LEU A 36 1.91 -5.62 1.90
N LEU A 37 1.72 -4.30 2.02
CA LEU A 37 2.81 -3.33 1.90
C LEU A 37 3.77 -3.39 3.09
N GLU A 38 3.27 -3.51 4.31
CA GLU A 38 4.07 -3.72 5.51
C GLU A 38 4.97 -4.97 5.36
N MET A 39 4.39 -6.08 4.89
CA MET A 39 5.14 -7.31 4.66
C MET A 39 6.11 -7.20 3.48
N ALA A 40 5.71 -6.56 2.39
CA ALA A 40 6.55 -6.36 1.21
C ALA A 40 7.80 -5.54 1.55
N ASP A 41 7.66 -4.50 2.37
CA ASP A 41 8.77 -3.70 2.87
C ASP A 41 9.66 -4.53 3.80
N ARG A 42 9.05 -5.21 4.80
CA ARG A 42 9.78 -6.03 5.77
C ARG A 42 10.59 -7.16 5.13
N PHE A 43 10.02 -7.86 4.16
CA PHE A 43 10.64 -9.01 3.50
C PHE A 43 11.35 -8.64 2.19
N LEU A 44 11.39 -7.35 1.84
CA LEU A 44 12.04 -6.83 0.63
C LEU A 44 11.52 -7.53 -0.64
N ILE A 45 10.21 -7.52 -0.83
CA ILE A 45 9.52 -8.12 -1.99
C ILE A 45 8.85 -7.03 -2.84
N PRO A 46 9.60 -6.29 -3.68
CA PRO A 46 9.05 -5.22 -4.52
C PRO A 46 7.92 -5.67 -5.46
N ALA A 47 7.89 -6.95 -5.83
CA ALA A 47 6.82 -7.50 -6.67
C ALA A 47 5.43 -7.35 -6.00
N VAL A 48 5.34 -7.54 -4.69
CA VAL A 48 4.08 -7.36 -3.94
C VAL A 48 3.71 -5.88 -3.92
N THR A 49 4.66 -4.97 -3.62
CA THR A 49 4.43 -3.52 -3.67
C THR A 49 3.91 -3.07 -5.03
N ASN A 50 4.50 -3.57 -6.12
CA ASN A 50 4.07 -3.24 -7.48
C ASN A 50 2.64 -3.73 -7.77
N ILE A 51 2.28 -4.94 -7.33
CA ILE A 51 0.92 -5.47 -7.54
C ILE A 51 -0.10 -4.67 -6.73
N VAL A 52 0.24 -4.29 -5.49
CA VAL A 52 -0.60 -3.41 -4.68
C VAL A 52 -0.72 -2.02 -5.32
N GLU A 53 0.36 -1.44 -5.85
CA GLU A 53 0.30 -0.15 -6.57
C GLU A 53 -0.69 -0.22 -7.75
N GLN A 54 -0.63 -1.29 -8.56
CA GLN A 54 -1.58 -1.49 -9.66
C GLN A 54 -3.02 -1.58 -9.15
N GLN A 55 -3.26 -2.29 -8.05
CA GLN A 55 -4.59 -2.38 -7.48
C GLN A 55 -5.11 -1.02 -7.00
N LEU A 56 -4.28 -0.29 -6.27
CA LEU A 56 -4.60 1.04 -5.76
C LEU A 56 -4.84 2.05 -6.89
N LEU A 57 -4.10 1.92 -7.98
CA LEU A 57 -4.27 2.73 -9.17
C LEU A 57 -5.63 2.53 -9.82
N TYR A 58 -6.10 1.29 -10.00
CA TYR A 58 -7.22 1.03 -10.89
C TYR A 58 -8.54 0.71 -10.19
N ASN A 59 -8.51 0.13 -9.00
CA ASN A 59 -9.71 -0.44 -8.38
C ASN A 59 -9.99 0.06 -6.96
N SER A 60 -9.08 0.83 -6.36
CA SER A 60 -9.27 1.33 -4.99
C SER A 60 -10.37 2.39 -4.87
N GLN A 61 -11.10 2.31 -3.76
CA GLN A 61 -12.09 3.29 -3.32
C GLN A 61 -11.59 4.13 -2.14
N MET A 62 -10.30 4.02 -1.78
CA MET A 62 -9.72 4.82 -0.72
C MET A 62 -9.77 6.32 -1.04
N GLN A 63 -9.88 7.12 0.03
CA GLN A 63 -9.75 8.57 -0.05
C GLN A 63 -8.40 8.96 -0.67
N ASN A 64 -8.39 10.02 -1.48
CA ASN A 64 -7.22 10.39 -2.27
C ASN A 64 -6.01 10.77 -1.39
N GLU A 65 -6.28 11.40 -0.26
CA GLU A 65 -5.29 11.78 0.75
C GLU A 65 -4.58 10.53 1.28
N LYS A 66 -5.33 9.45 1.53
CA LYS A 66 -4.77 8.16 1.96
C LYS A 66 -3.93 7.52 0.87
N LEU A 67 -4.38 7.59 -0.39
CA LEU A 67 -3.59 7.11 -1.54
C LEU A 67 -2.26 7.87 -1.67
N ILE A 68 -2.25 9.20 -1.52
CA ILE A 68 -1.02 10.01 -1.53
C ILE A 68 -0.07 9.54 -0.43
N ARG A 69 -0.57 9.31 0.80
CA ARG A 69 0.25 8.85 1.93
C ARG A 69 0.86 7.48 1.67
N LEU A 70 0.06 6.50 1.28
CA LEU A 70 0.55 5.17 0.96
C LEU A 70 1.56 5.21 -0.20
N ALA A 71 1.29 6.05 -1.20
CA ALA A 71 2.18 6.16 -2.35
C ALA A 71 3.53 6.79 -1.99
N ASP A 72 3.55 7.80 -1.14
CA ASP A 72 4.79 8.40 -0.63
C ASP A 72 5.54 7.42 0.28
N GLN A 73 4.86 6.83 1.27
CA GLN A 73 5.45 5.90 2.23
C GLN A 73 6.12 4.69 1.54
N TYR A 74 5.45 4.10 0.55
CA TYR A 74 5.93 2.91 -0.15
C TYR A 74 6.50 3.21 -1.55
N GLN A 75 6.82 4.48 -1.84
CA GLN A 75 7.54 4.93 -3.05
C GLN A 75 6.86 4.54 -4.37
N MET A 76 5.52 4.52 -4.40
CA MET A 76 4.67 4.20 -5.54
C MET A 76 4.50 5.39 -6.48
N LYS A 77 5.44 5.55 -7.42
CA LYS A 77 5.51 6.76 -8.27
C LYS A 77 4.28 6.97 -9.15
N MET A 78 3.68 5.90 -9.68
CA MET A 78 2.52 6.02 -10.55
C MET A 78 1.28 6.41 -9.74
N LEU A 79 1.09 5.80 -8.57
CA LEU A 79 0.00 6.15 -7.67
C LEU A 79 0.14 7.58 -7.14
N LEU A 80 1.36 7.99 -6.76
CA LEU A 80 1.62 9.35 -6.28
C LEU A 80 1.33 10.38 -7.37
N ASN A 81 1.78 10.14 -8.60
CA ASN A 81 1.47 11.01 -9.73
C ASN A 81 -0.04 11.12 -9.92
N LYS A 82 -0.75 9.99 -10.09
CA LYS A 82 -2.21 9.98 -10.31
C LYS A 82 -2.99 10.68 -9.19
N SER A 83 -2.62 10.44 -7.94
CA SER A 83 -3.33 10.97 -6.78
C SER A 83 -3.05 12.46 -6.55
N THR A 84 -1.83 12.94 -6.85
CA THR A 84 -1.51 14.38 -6.79
C THR A 84 -2.20 15.18 -7.91
N TRP A 85 -2.40 14.61 -9.11
CA TRP A 85 -3.21 15.25 -10.16
C TRP A 85 -4.64 15.60 -9.74
N LYS A 86 -5.21 14.89 -8.77
CA LYS A 86 -6.57 15.17 -8.26
C LYS A 86 -6.61 16.35 -7.29
N VAL A 87 -5.46 16.78 -6.79
CA VAL A 87 -5.27 17.94 -5.90
C VAL A 87 -4.94 19.17 -6.77
N ASP A 88 -5.94 19.61 -7.52
CA ASP A 88 -5.84 20.60 -8.59
C ASP A 88 -6.20 22.04 -8.18
N SER A 89 -6.52 22.27 -6.90
CA SER A 89 -6.93 23.57 -6.39
C SER A 89 -6.26 23.89 -5.07
N LEU A 90 -6.10 25.19 -4.79
CA LEU A 90 -5.52 25.66 -3.53
C LEU A 90 -6.33 25.16 -2.31
N GLU A 91 -7.65 25.04 -2.45
CA GLU A 91 -8.49 24.57 -1.36
C GLU A 91 -8.22 23.10 -1.04
N LYS A 92 -8.14 22.24 -2.06
CA LYS A 92 -7.76 20.83 -1.88
C LYS A 92 -6.36 20.68 -1.31
N VAL A 93 -5.41 21.53 -1.72
CA VAL A 93 -4.05 21.53 -1.13
C VAL A 93 -4.11 21.87 0.36
N LYS A 94 -4.90 22.88 0.76
CA LYS A 94 -5.06 23.24 2.18
C LYS A 94 -5.75 22.14 2.98
N GLU A 95 -6.78 21.51 2.43
CA GLU A 95 -7.45 20.35 3.04
C GLU A 95 -6.46 19.19 3.23
N LEU A 96 -5.69 18.86 2.19
CA LEU A 96 -4.65 17.84 2.27
C LEU A 96 -3.62 18.16 3.38
N ILE A 97 -3.08 19.38 3.42
CA ILE A 97 -2.11 19.77 4.46
C ILE A 97 -2.71 19.58 5.86
N LYS A 98 -3.96 20.02 6.10
CA LYS A 98 -4.64 19.81 7.38
C LYS A 98 -4.76 18.34 7.75
N THR A 99 -5.11 17.47 6.80
CA THR A 99 -5.21 16.01 7.06
C THR A 99 -3.86 15.38 7.38
N LEU A 100 -2.79 15.83 6.71
CA LEU A 100 -1.42 15.35 6.95
C LEU A 100 -0.84 15.83 8.29
N GLU A 101 -1.26 16.99 8.77
CA GLU A 101 -0.88 17.51 10.09
C GLU A 101 -1.60 16.79 11.22
N TYR A 102 -2.89 16.47 11.06
CA TYR A 102 -3.69 15.82 12.11
C TYR A 102 -3.22 14.40 12.43
N GLU A 103 -2.71 13.63 11.47
CA GLU A 103 -2.21 12.27 11.71
C GLU A 103 -0.78 12.20 12.29
N LYS A 104 -0.07 13.32 12.40
CA LYS A 104 1.24 13.38 13.09
C LYS A 104 1.13 13.59 14.61
N LEU A 105 -0.07 13.93 15.10
CA LEU A 105 -0.41 14.16 16.52
C LEU A 105 -0.93 12.88 17.16
#